data_AF-A0A1F9BNZ6-F1
#
_entry.id   AF-A0A1F9BNZ6-F1
#
_cell.length_a   1.000
_cell.length_b   1.000
_cell.length_c   1.000
_cell.angle_alpha   90.00
_cell.angle_beta   90.00
_cell.angle_gamma   90.00
#
_symmetry.space_group_name_H-M   'P 1'
#
loop_
_entity.id
_entity.type
_entity.pdbx_description
1 polymer ?
#
loop_
_entity_poly.entity_id
_entity_poly.type
_entity_poly.pdbx_seq_one_letter_code
_entity_poly.pdbx_strand_id
1 'polypeptide(L)'
;MADNPKTPHRLQALISQVRWNCRLASAGGAYYYSLCGLLLRLRQLYKWEHGLQPWQEPEPDAVLTWVAEQESVWDSLEGAPWRPLTWDGEIIEPQEVDALNRHLLPLGLAYGAGLSRGLKPTFFLGELAEARRRGELTILILGPELARDLDGTPALCQGSLIYARKQALAFYLWDRLSDPMQQNNEFLKIALAGYRLALKDLLRDPEAHEEQFQALLAAELEAAIHHEIGEALEPSLRQALPAVLETYPQTRVELWARGLKDALAEVNEFGRLSYLIETRDLSSLALMLAWRPGLYPLLMPELDPACRRVAARGDWPALEEARVQALTRLRRTAGGLTELLAAKESAPSPTTLKEIEQQYLAPLGL
;
A
#
# COMPACT_ATOMS: atom_id res chain seq x y z
N MET A 1 -4.75 -16.25 28.88
CA MET A 1 -6.22 -16.19 29.02
C MET A 1 -6.80 -17.50 28.53
N ALA A 2 -7.77 -18.03 29.26
CA ALA A 2 -8.15 -19.45 29.25
C ALA A 2 -8.59 -20.00 27.89
N ASP A 3 -8.16 -21.24 27.67
CA ASP A 3 -8.45 -22.13 26.54
C ASP A 3 -9.96 -22.48 26.52
N ASN A 4 -10.79 -21.54 26.04
CA ASN A 4 -12.22 -21.78 25.86
C ASN A 4 -12.41 -22.60 24.57
N PRO A 5 -12.95 -23.83 24.64
CA PRO A 5 -13.09 -24.71 23.48
C PRO A 5 -14.02 -24.16 22.38
N LYS A 6 -14.79 -23.10 22.67
CA LYS A 6 -15.60 -22.39 21.66
C LYS A 6 -14.81 -21.36 20.86
N THR A 7 -13.62 -20.94 21.30
CA THR A 7 -12.81 -19.92 20.61
C THR A 7 -12.36 -20.39 19.21
N PRO A 8 -11.85 -21.62 19.01
CA PRO A 8 -11.45 -22.08 17.68
C PRO A 8 -12.61 -22.13 16.67
N HIS A 9 -13.78 -22.63 17.11
CA HIS A 9 -14.97 -22.68 16.25
C HIS A 9 -15.49 -21.28 15.88
N ARG A 10 -15.51 -20.35 16.85
CA ARG A 10 -15.90 -18.94 16.61
C ARG A 10 -14.95 -18.27 15.63
N LEU A 11 -13.64 -18.47 15.80
CA LEU A 11 -12.63 -17.92 14.91
C LEU A 11 -12.80 -18.45 13.47
N GLN A 12 -13.03 -19.75 13.31
CA GLN A 12 -13.25 -20.35 11.98
C GLN A 12 -14.50 -19.78 11.29
N ALA A 13 -15.57 -19.54 12.06
CA ALA A 13 -16.78 -18.90 11.55
C ALA A 13 -16.51 -17.46 11.09
N LEU A 14 -15.81 -16.66 11.92
CA LEU A 14 -15.42 -15.29 11.57
C LEU A 14 -14.53 -15.27 10.31
N ILE A 15 -13.50 -16.13 10.24
CA ILE A 15 -12.63 -16.24 9.06
C ILE A 15 -13.47 -16.49 7.80
N SER A 16 -14.46 -17.37 7.88
CA SER A 16 -15.34 -17.69 6.74
C SER A 16 -16.20 -16.50 6.32
N GLN A 17 -16.71 -15.72 7.29
CA GLN A 17 -17.47 -14.49 7.04
C GLN A 17 -16.59 -13.39 6.41
N VAL A 18 -15.37 -13.18 6.92
CA VAL A 18 -14.44 -12.21 6.35
C VAL A 18 -14.02 -12.62 4.94
N ARG A 19 -13.70 -13.89 4.70
CA ARG A 19 -13.38 -14.43 3.37
C ARG A 19 -14.52 -14.23 2.37
N TRP A 20 -15.77 -14.30 2.83
CA TRP A 20 -16.91 -13.98 1.97
C TRP A 20 -16.86 -12.52 1.48
N ASN A 21 -16.66 -11.57 2.38
CA ASN A 21 -16.53 -10.15 2.01
C ASN A 21 -15.26 -9.89 1.18
N CYS A 22 -14.17 -10.63 1.42
CA CYS A 22 -12.96 -10.57 0.58
C CYS A 22 -13.26 -10.99 -0.88
N ARG A 23 -14.06 -12.04 -1.08
CA ARG A 23 -14.47 -12.49 -2.42
C ARG A 23 -15.35 -11.45 -3.12
N LEU A 24 -16.30 -10.84 -2.40
CA LEU A 24 -17.11 -9.74 -2.92
C LEU A 24 -16.26 -8.54 -3.35
N ALA A 25 -15.30 -8.14 -2.50
CA ALA A 25 -14.36 -7.06 -2.83
C ALA A 25 -13.48 -7.41 -4.04
N SER A 26 -13.04 -8.66 -4.15
CA SER A 26 -12.25 -9.14 -5.28
C SER A 26 -13.05 -9.11 -6.59
N ALA A 27 -14.30 -9.61 -6.56
CA ALA A 27 -15.22 -9.61 -7.70
C ALA A 27 -15.47 -8.19 -8.22
N GLY A 28 -15.83 -7.25 -7.32
CA GLY A 28 -16.03 -5.85 -7.70
C GLY A 28 -14.74 -5.14 -8.14
N GLY A 29 -13.59 -5.54 -7.58
CA GLY A 29 -12.29 -4.93 -7.83
C GLY A 29 -11.61 -5.36 -9.13
N ALA A 30 -11.96 -6.54 -9.67
CA ALA A 30 -11.30 -7.17 -10.81
C ALA A 30 -11.30 -6.27 -12.07
N TYR A 31 -12.43 -5.64 -12.38
CA TYR A 31 -12.61 -4.79 -13.57
C TYR A 31 -11.78 -3.50 -13.57
N TYR A 32 -11.20 -3.13 -12.44
CA TYR A 32 -10.38 -1.93 -12.29
C TYR A 32 -8.88 -2.17 -12.49
N TYR A 33 -8.48 -3.39 -12.84
CA TYR A 33 -7.09 -3.72 -13.13
C TYR A 33 -6.91 -3.89 -14.64
N SER A 34 -5.72 -3.57 -15.16
CA SER A 34 -5.34 -4.07 -16.47
C SER A 34 -5.26 -5.59 -16.44
N LEU A 35 -5.44 -6.26 -17.57
CA LEU A 35 -5.39 -7.73 -17.64
C LEU A 35 -4.10 -8.29 -17.00
N CYS A 36 -2.94 -7.75 -17.36
CA CYS A 36 -1.67 -8.16 -16.74
C CYS A 36 -1.65 -7.89 -15.22
N GLY A 37 -2.18 -6.75 -14.79
CA GLY A 37 -2.25 -6.39 -13.37
C GLY A 37 -3.21 -7.26 -12.55
N LEU A 38 -4.28 -7.76 -13.18
CA LEU A 38 -5.22 -8.71 -12.60
C LEU A 38 -4.56 -10.09 -12.46
N LEU A 39 -3.95 -10.60 -13.53
CA LEU A 39 -3.29 -11.91 -13.54
C LEU A 39 -2.18 -12.02 -12.49
N LEU A 40 -1.37 -10.96 -12.32
CA LEU A 40 -0.34 -10.93 -11.27
C LEU A 40 -0.95 -11.02 -9.86
N ARG A 41 -2.08 -10.35 -9.61
CA ARG A 41 -2.76 -10.41 -8.31
C ARG A 41 -3.43 -11.75 -8.07
N LEU A 42 -4.05 -12.33 -9.09
CA LEU A 42 -4.63 -13.68 -9.03
C LEU A 42 -3.56 -14.73 -8.72
N ARG A 43 -2.39 -14.66 -9.36
CA ARG A 43 -1.24 -15.52 -9.04
C ARG A 43 -0.82 -15.39 -7.57
N GLN A 44 -0.77 -14.17 -7.04
CA GLN A 44 -0.39 -13.94 -5.65
C GLN A 44 -1.46 -14.44 -4.67
N LEU A 45 -2.73 -14.24 -4.99
CA LEU A 45 -3.85 -14.75 -4.19
C LEU A 45 -3.83 -16.29 -4.17
N TYR A 46 -3.60 -16.93 -5.32
CA TYR A 46 -3.41 -18.39 -5.41
C TYR A 46 -2.28 -18.87 -4.50
N LYS A 47 -1.10 -18.23 -4.58
CA LYS A 47 0.06 -18.59 -3.76
C LYS A 47 -0.24 -18.48 -2.27
N TRP A 48 -0.91 -17.41 -1.85
CA TRP A 48 -1.35 -17.25 -0.47
C TRP A 48 -2.35 -18.34 -0.05
N GLU A 49 -3.39 -18.61 -0.85
CA GLU A 49 -4.41 -19.63 -0.53
C GLU A 49 -3.82 -21.04 -0.35
N HIS A 50 -2.73 -21.33 -1.08
CA HIS A 50 -2.06 -22.64 -1.07
C HIS A 50 -0.83 -22.69 -0.15
N GLY A 51 -0.57 -21.63 0.63
CA GLY A 51 0.55 -21.58 1.57
C GLY A 51 1.94 -21.59 0.90
N LEU A 52 2.02 -21.14 -0.35
CA LEU A 52 3.26 -21.04 -1.10
C LEU A 52 4.07 -19.82 -0.65
N GLN A 53 5.39 -19.97 -0.61
CA GLN A 53 6.32 -18.87 -0.37
C GLN A 53 6.31 -17.88 -1.55
N PRO A 54 6.76 -16.62 -1.33
CA PRO A 54 6.82 -15.62 -2.38
C PRO A 54 7.59 -16.06 -3.63
N TRP A 55 8.61 -16.91 -3.51
CA TRP A 55 9.42 -17.40 -4.64
C TRP A 55 8.96 -18.73 -5.24
N GLN A 56 7.95 -19.38 -4.67
CA GLN A 56 7.40 -20.61 -5.22
C GLN A 56 6.40 -20.28 -6.32
N GLU A 57 6.72 -20.69 -7.55
CA GLU A 57 5.82 -20.50 -8.68
C GLU A 57 4.95 -21.75 -8.87
N PRO A 58 3.61 -21.59 -8.90
CA PRO A 58 2.70 -22.70 -9.13
C PRO A 58 2.71 -23.16 -10.60
N GLU A 59 2.26 -24.39 -10.85
CA GLU A 59 2.07 -24.91 -12.21
C GLU A 59 1.04 -24.06 -12.98
N PRO A 60 1.35 -23.58 -14.20
CA PRO A 60 0.47 -22.67 -14.95
C PRO A 60 -0.95 -23.20 -15.14
N ASP A 61 -1.10 -24.48 -15.47
CA ASP A 61 -2.42 -25.09 -15.70
C ASP A 61 -3.27 -25.13 -14.43
N ALA A 62 -2.65 -25.34 -13.26
CA ALA A 62 -3.33 -25.32 -11.97
C ALA A 62 -3.85 -23.92 -11.64
N VAL A 63 -3.03 -22.88 -11.90
CA VAL A 63 -3.45 -21.49 -11.70
C VAL A 63 -4.58 -21.13 -12.65
N LEU A 64 -4.48 -21.47 -13.94
CA LEU A 64 -5.51 -21.15 -14.92
C LEU A 64 -6.85 -21.82 -14.58
N THR A 65 -6.81 -23.08 -14.12
CA THR A 65 -8.00 -23.80 -13.65
C THR A 65 -8.63 -23.08 -12.45
N TRP A 66 -7.81 -22.73 -11.45
CA TRP A 66 -8.29 -22.00 -10.28
C TRP A 66 -8.81 -20.61 -10.63
N VAL A 67 -8.20 -19.89 -11.58
CA VAL A 67 -8.69 -18.58 -12.03
C VAL A 67 -10.08 -18.70 -12.63
N ALA A 68 -10.32 -19.71 -13.48
CA ALA A 68 -11.66 -19.94 -14.05
C ALA A 68 -12.70 -20.25 -12.95
N GLU A 69 -12.32 -20.97 -11.90
CA GLU A 69 -13.19 -21.19 -10.73
C GLU A 69 -13.49 -19.88 -9.98
N GLN A 70 -12.48 -19.02 -9.78
CA GLN A 70 -12.69 -17.71 -9.15
C GLN A 70 -13.62 -16.82 -9.97
N GLU A 71 -13.44 -16.75 -11.28
CA GLU A 71 -14.30 -15.97 -12.18
C GLU A 71 -15.75 -16.46 -12.11
N SER A 72 -15.97 -17.78 -12.13
CA SER A 72 -17.32 -18.34 -11.97
C SER A 72 -17.95 -18.01 -10.61
N VAL A 73 -17.15 -17.98 -9.54
CA VAL A 73 -17.63 -17.53 -8.22
C VAL A 73 -17.97 -16.04 -8.27
N TRP A 74 -17.15 -15.20 -8.88
CA TRP A 74 -17.39 -13.76 -8.97
C TRP A 74 -18.67 -13.41 -9.73
N ASP A 75 -18.95 -14.12 -10.83
CA ASP A 75 -20.21 -13.97 -11.56
C ASP A 75 -21.43 -14.24 -10.66
N SER A 76 -21.33 -15.23 -9.76
CA SER A 76 -22.41 -15.55 -8.81
C SER A 76 -22.60 -14.52 -7.68
N LEU A 77 -21.63 -13.61 -7.51
CA LEU A 77 -21.60 -12.60 -6.46
C LEU A 77 -22.01 -11.21 -6.95
N GLU A 78 -22.33 -11.05 -8.23
CA GLU A 78 -22.74 -9.77 -8.79
C GLU A 78 -23.98 -9.23 -8.06
N GLY A 79 -23.89 -7.98 -7.58
CA GLY A 79 -24.97 -7.31 -6.84
C GLY A 79 -25.23 -7.86 -5.43
N ALA A 80 -24.46 -8.83 -4.94
CA ALA A 80 -24.63 -9.36 -3.59
C ALA A 80 -24.19 -8.31 -2.53
N PRO A 81 -24.93 -8.17 -1.41
CA PRO A 81 -24.58 -7.21 -0.37
C PRO A 81 -23.42 -7.72 0.49
N TRP A 82 -22.72 -6.77 1.14
CA TRP A 82 -21.78 -7.10 2.22
C TRP A 82 -22.48 -7.89 3.31
N ARG A 83 -21.82 -8.93 3.84
CA ARG A 83 -22.38 -9.74 4.92
C ARG A 83 -21.90 -9.25 6.27
N PRO A 84 -22.79 -9.00 7.25
CA PRO A 84 -22.37 -8.66 8.58
C PRO A 84 -21.57 -9.80 9.22
N LEU A 85 -20.71 -9.42 10.15
CA LEU A 85 -19.82 -10.32 10.88
C LEU A 85 -20.46 -10.68 12.21
N THR A 86 -20.17 -11.87 12.73
CA THR A 86 -20.68 -12.31 14.03
C THR A 86 -19.55 -12.63 14.97
N TRP A 87 -19.53 -11.95 16.12
CA TRP A 87 -18.57 -12.22 17.19
C TRP A 87 -19.28 -12.20 18.53
N ASP A 88 -19.16 -13.29 19.31
CA ASP A 88 -19.78 -13.43 20.63
C ASP A 88 -21.29 -13.11 20.70
N GLY A 89 -22.01 -13.40 19.61
CA GLY A 89 -23.44 -13.16 19.49
C GLY A 89 -23.80 -11.72 19.09
N GLU A 90 -22.82 -10.83 19.01
CA GLU A 90 -22.94 -9.50 18.42
C GLU A 90 -22.91 -9.61 16.89
N ILE A 91 -23.82 -8.89 16.23
CA ILE A 91 -23.82 -8.70 14.77
C ILE A 91 -23.15 -7.35 14.53
N ILE A 92 -22.06 -7.36 13.79
CA ILE A 92 -21.22 -6.18 13.54
C ILE A 92 -21.21 -5.92 12.05
N GLU A 93 -21.48 -4.68 11.64
CA GLU A 93 -21.43 -4.33 10.22
C GLU A 93 -19.98 -4.40 9.70
N PRO A 94 -19.73 -4.79 8.44
CA PRO A 94 -18.37 -5.04 7.94
C PRO A 94 -17.43 -3.82 8.01
N GLN A 95 -18.00 -2.62 7.94
CA GLN A 95 -17.31 -1.34 8.06
C GLN A 95 -17.06 -0.89 9.50
N GLU A 96 -17.66 -1.54 10.51
CA GLU A 96 -17.44 -1.23 11.93
C GLU A 96 -16.15 -1.87 12.45
N VAL A 97 -15.03 -1.50 11.80
CA VAL A 97 -13.69 -2.02 12.06
C VAL A 97 -13.30 -1.88 13.53
N ASP A 98 -13.55 -0.71 14.12
CA ASP A 98 -13.25 -0.45 15.54
C ASP A 98 -14.08 -1.33 16.47
N ALA A 99 -15.34 -1.63 16.13
CA ALA A 99 -16.19 -2.47 16.94
C ALA A 99 -15.66 -3.91 17.00
N LEU A 100 -15.29 -4.48 15.85
CA LEU A 100 -14.73 -5.82 15.80
C LEU A 100 -13.32 -5.88 16.41
N ASN A 101 -12.45 -4.91 16.13
CA ASN A 101 -11.08 -4.90 16.64
C ASN A 101 -10.98 -4.76 18.17
N ARG A 102 -11.97 -4.14 18.84
CA ARG A 102 -12.04 -4.15 20.32
C ARG A 102 -12.04 -5.57 20.89
N HIS A 103 -12.61 -6.53 20.17
CA HIS A 103 -12.64 -7.93 20.55
C HIS A 103 -11.41 -8.72 20.07
N LEU A 104 -10.92 -8.41 18.87
CA LEU A 104 -9.85 -9.18 18.21
C LEU A 104 -8.44 -8.84 18.69
N LEU A 105 -8.15 -7.57 18.98
CA LEU A 105 -6.79 -7.15 19.37
C LEU A 105 -6.29 -7.89 20.65
N PRO A 106 -7.10 -8.07 21.72
CA PRO A 106 -6.69 -8.86 22.88
C PRO A 106 -6.42 -10.35 22.60
N LEU A 107 -6.89 -10.85 21.45
CA LEU A 107 -6.71 -12.24 21.01
C LEU A 107 -5.52 -12.40 20.06
N GLY A 108 -4.76 -11.33 19.81
CA GLY A 108 -3.66 -11.36 18.85
C GLY A 108 -4.14 -11.40 17.40
N LEU A 109 -5.29 -10.79 17.10
CA LEU A 109 -5.86 -10.70 15.76
C LEU A 109 -6.21 -9.26 15.42
N ALA A 110 -6.19 -8.91 14.13
CA ALA A 110 -6.66 -7.62 13.66
C ALA A 110 -7.37 -7.76 12.31
N TYR A 111 -8.52 -7.12 12.24
CA TYR A 111 -9.38 -7.03 11.07
C TYR A 111 -9.23 -5.64 10.45
N GLY A 112 -9.18 -5.57 9.12
CA GLY A 112 -9.22 -4.33 8.38
C GLY A 112 -10.28 -4.37 7.29
N ALA A 113 -10.98 -3.24 7.12
CA ALA A 113 -11.98 -3.07 6.07
C ALA A 113 -12.13 -1.59 5.70
N GLY A 114 -12.38 -1.31 4.43
CA GLY A 114 -12.64 0.05 3.96
C GLY A 114 -12.30 0.21 2.50
N LEU A 115 -11.77 1.36 2.12
CA LEU A 115 -11.40 1.67 0.74
C LEU A 115 -9.89 1.73 0.58
N SER A 116 -9.39 1.13 -0.49
CA SER A 116 -7.99 1.21 -0.91
C SER A 116 -7.81 2.11 -2.13
N ARG A 117 -6.67 1.97 -2.83
CA ARG A 117 -6.33 2.73 -4.03
C ARG A 117 -7.42 2.59 -5.10
N GLY A 118 -7.90 3.74 -5.58
CA GLY A 118 -8.99 3.80 -6.55
C GLY A 118 -10.38 3.60 -5.93
N LEU A 119 -10.53 3.80 -4.61
CA LEU A 119 -11.77 3.63 -3.87
C LEU A 119 -12.34 2.21 -3.96
N LYS A 120 -11.47 1.22 -4.08
CA LYS A 120 -11.85 -0.19 -4.12
C LYS A 120 -12.12 -0.67 -2.70
N PRO A 121 -13.25 -1.33 -2.43
CA PRO A 121 -13.45 -2.02 -1.17
C PRO A 121 -12.32 -3.01 -0.91
N THR A 122 -11.87 -3.10 0.33
CA THR A 122 -10.94 -4.12 0.77
C THR A 122 -11.31 -4.68 2.14
N PHE A 123 -11.03 -5.95 2.37
CA PHE A 123 -11.22 -6.70 3.61
C PHE A 123 -10.03 -7.64 3.85
N PHE A 124 -9.60 -7.74 5.10
CA PHE A 124 -8.61 -8.73 5.52
C PHE A 124 -8.71 -8.99 7.03
N LEU A 125 -8.20 -10.16 7.44
CA LEU A 125 -8.04 -10.57 8.83
C LEU A 125 -6.67 -11.25 8.95
N GLY A 126 -5.86 -10.82 9.91
CA GLY A 126 -4.55 -11.40 10.14
C GLY A 126 -4.21 -11.54 11.60
N GLU A 127 -3.17 -12.31 11.87
CA GLU A 127 -2.53 -12.39 13.17
C GLU A 127 -1.82 -11.07 13.47
N LEU A 128 -2.08 -10.51 14.64
CA LEU A 128 -1.45 -9.29 15.12
C LEU A 128 -0.08 -9.63 15.69
N ALA A 129 0.96 -9.29 14.94
CA ALA A 129 2.35 -9.47 15.37
C ALA A 129 2.74 -8.37 16.37
N GLU A 130 2.33 -7.13 16.11
CA GLU A 130 2.66 -5.98 16.96
C GLU A 130 1.59 -4.88 16.83
N ALA A 131 1.32 -4.17 17.92
CA ALA A 131 0.53 -2.95 17.91
C ALA A 131 1.32 -1.79 18.53
N ARG A 132 1.40 -0.66 17.83
CA ARG A 132 2.07 0.56 18.30
C ARG A 132 1.08 1.72 18.35
N ARG A 133 1.33 2.67 19.26
CA ARG A 133 0.58 3.92 19.36
C ARG A 133 1.51 5.10 19.08
N ARG A 134 1.05 6.04 18.25
CA ARG A 134 1.74 7.30 17.96
C ARG A 134 0.72 8.43 17.92
N GLY A 135 0.56 9.14 19.03
CA GLY A 135 -0.53 10.10 19.21
C GLY A 135 -1.89 9.41 19.03
N GLU A 136 -2.70 9.95 18.10
CA GLU A 136 -4.00 9.39 17.75
C GLU A 136 -3.91 8.16 16.82
N LEU A 137 -2.76 7.91 16.21
CA LEU A 137 -2.57 6.79 15.30
C LEU A 137 -2.37 5.47 16.05
N THR A 138 -3.01 4.42 15.55
CA THR A 138 -2.73 3.03 15.92
C THR A 138 -2.13 2.31 14.74
N ILE A 139 -0.92 1.76 14.92
CA ILE A 139 -0.23 1.01 13.89
C ILE A 139 -0.36 -0.47 14.24
N LEU A 140 -0.98 -1.24 13.36
CA LEU A 140 -1.22 -2.67 13.49
C LEU A 140 -0.35 -3.42 12.48
N ILE A 141 0.65 -4.13 13.00
CA ILE A 141 1.55 -4.93 12.18
C ILE A 141 1.02 -6.36 12.15
N LEU A 142 0.63 -6.81 10.95
CA LEU A 142 0.07 -8.13 10.73
C LEU A 142 1.15 -9.10 10.26
N GLY A 143 1.13 -10.30 10.84
CA GLY A 143 1.92 -11.44 10.42
C GLY A 143 1.19 -12.25 9.34
N PRO A 144 0.97 -13.56 9.54
CA PRO A 144 0.14 -14.38 8.66
C PRO A 144 -1.30 -13.84 8.52
N GLU A 145 -1.80 -13.86 7.29
CA GLU A 145 -3.18 -13.46 6.99
C GLU A 145 -4.09 -14.68 6.96
N LEU A 146 -5.20 -14.62 7.69
CA LEU A 146 -6.23 -15.65 7.78
C LEU A 146 -7.31 -15.47 6.70
N ALA A 147 -7.52 -14.23 6.29
CA ALA A 147 -8.37 -13.86 5.16
C ALA A 147 -7.79 -12.62 4.47
N ARG A 148 -7.81 -12.60 3.14
CA ARG A 148 -7.49 -11.43 2.32
C ARG A 148 -8.24 -11.50 1.01
N ASP A 149 -8.45 -10.34 0.42
CA ASP A 149 -8.93 -10.19 -0.94
C ASP A 149 -7.77 -10.11 -1.96
N LEU A 150 -8.14 -9.84 -3.21
CA LEU A 150 -7.25 -9.60 -4.33
C LEU A 150 -6.33 -8.38 -4.14
N ASP A 151 -6.68 -7.46 -3.23
CA ASP A 151 -5.84 -6.32 -2.90
C ASP A 151 -4.74 -6.72 -1.89
N GLY A 152 -3.57 -7.01 -2.46
CA GLY A 152 -2.34 -7.24 -1.71
C GLY A 152 -1.57 -5.99 -1.31
N THR A 153 -2.24 -4.84 -1.15
CA THR A 153 -1.58 -3.60 -0.71
C THR A 153 -0.84 -3.83 0.63
N PRO A 154 0.50 -3.65 0.67
CA PRO A 154 1.30 -4.00 1.86
C PRO A 154 1.05 -3.14 3.09
N ALA A 155 0.73 -1.86 2.90
CA ALA A 155 0.43 -0.95 3.98
C ALA A 155 -0.69 0.00 3.55
N LEU A 156 -1.56 0.35 4.48
CA LEU A 156 -2.66 1.29 4.22
C LEU A 156 -3.07 2.03 5.48
N CYS A 157 -3.46 3.28 5.30
CA CYS A 157 -4.09 4.12 6.32
C CYS A 157 -5.63 4.14 6.14
N GLN A 158 -6.36 3.91 7.23
CA GLN A 158 -7.81 3.99 7.31
C GLN A 158 -8.20 4.79 8.55
N GLY A 159 -8.53 6.07 8.37
CA GLY A 159 -8.77 6.98 9.49
C GLY A 159 -7.52 7.10 10.35
N SER A 160 -7.59 6.68 11.62
CA SER A 160 -6.47 6.66 12.56
C SER A 160 -5.75 5.31 12.64
N LEU A 161 -6.19 4.29 11.88
CA LEU A 161 -5.57 2.98 11.84
C LEU A 161 -4.60 2.89 10.67
N ILE A 162 -3.38 2.44 10.94
CA ILE A 162 -2.38 2.09 9.93
C ILE A 162 -2.18 0.59 9.99
N TYR A 163 -2.38 -0.09 8.88
CA TYR A 163 -2.09 -1.52 8.75
C TYR A 163 -0.76 -1.70 8.03
N ALA A 164 0.11 -2.55 8.56
CA ALA A 164 1.34 -2.98 7.92
C ALA A 164 1.31 -4.51 7.80
N ARG A 165 1.06 -5.00 6.58
CA ARG A 165 0.77 -6.41 6.27
C ARG A 165 2.05 -7.11 5.83
N LYS A 166 2.80 -7.71 6.77
CA LYS A 166 4.12 -8.31 6.52
C LYS A 166 4.06 -9.38 5.41
N GLN A 167 3.07 -10.26 5.43
CA GLN A 167 2.93 -11.30 4.41
C GLN A 167 2.64 -10.71 3.02
N ALA A 168 1.73 -9.73 2.92
CA ALA A 168 1.45 -9.04 1.66
C ALA A 168 2.69 -8.27 1.13
N LEU A 169 3.48 -7.67 2.02
CA LEU A 169 4.73 -7.02 1.65
C LEU A 169 5.75 -8.02 1.09
N ALA A 170 5.89 -9.21 1.68
CA ALA A 170 6.82 -10.24 1.18
C ALA A 170 6.52 -10.62 -0.27
N PHE A 171 5.25 -10.84 -0.58
CA PHE A 171 4.76 -11.08 -1.94
C PHE A 171 5.06 -9.90 -2.88
N TYR A 172 4.77 -8.67 -2.44
CA TYR A 172 5.04 -7.45 -3.22
C TYR A 172 6.54 -7.26 -3.51
N LEU A 173 7.40 -7.43 -2.50
CA LEU A 173 8.85 -7.30 -2.65
C LEU A 173 9.39 -8.34 -3.63
N TRP A 174 8.96 -9.60 -3.51
CA TRP A 174 9.40 -10.64 -4.42
C TRP A 174 9.01 -10.36 -5.87
N ASP A 175 7.76 -9.95 -6.13
CA ASP A 175 7.32 -9.59 -7.48
C ASP A 175 8.17 -8.45 -8.06
N ARG A 176 8.51 -7.44 -7.25
CA ARG A 176 9.37 -6.33 -7.67
C ARG A 176 10.82 -6.75 -7.91
N LEU A 177 11.36 -7.65 -7.09
CA LEU A 177 12.74 -8.14 -7.23
C LEU A 177 12.87 -9.07 -8.45
N SER A 178 11.86 -9.91 -8.69
CA SER A 178 11.84 -10.87 -9.80
C SER A 178 11.54 -10.24 -11.16
N ASP A 179 11.03 -8.99 -11.20
CA ASP A 179 10.79 -8.25 -12.43
C ASP A 179 12.07 -8.11 -13.28
N PRO A 180 12.12 -8.70 -14.49
CA PRO A 180 13.29 -8.61 -15.37
C PRO A 180 13.71 -7.17 -15.69
N MET A 181 12.77 -6.21 -15.67
CA MET A 181 13.07 -4.80 -15.92
C MET A 181 13.95 -4.18 -14.82
N GLN A 182 14.00 -4.79 -13.62
CA GLN A 182 14.76 -4.26 -12.49
C GLN A 182 16.21 -4.73 -12.43
N GLN A 183 16.62 -5.73 -13.22
CA GLN A 183 17.93 -6.38 -13.07
C GLN A 183 19.13 -5.43 -13.25
N ASN A 184 18.96 -4.36 -14.02
CA ASN A 184 20.01 -3.37 -14.27
C ASN A 184 19.87 -2.07 -13.44
N ASN A 185 18.90 -2.00 -12.53
CA ASN A 185 18.64 -0.82 -11.72
C ASN A 185 19.79 -0.57 -10.72
N GLU A 186 20.50 0.55 -10.87
CA GLU A 186 21.65 0.91 -10.02
C GLU A 186 21.24 1.07 -8.55
N PHE A 187 20.10 1.71 -8.29
CA PHE A 187 19.60 1.91 -6.94
C PHE A 187 19.22 0.58 -6.28
N LEU A 188 18.69 -0.38 -7.04
CA LEU A 188 18.40 -1.70 -6.50
C LEU A 188 19.70 -2.42 -6.09
N LYS A 189 20.78 -2.28 -6.87
CA LYS A 189 22.09 -2.84 -6.49
C LYS A 189 22.62 -2.21 -5.20
N ILE A 190 22.47 -0.88 -5.04
CA ILE A 190 22.83 -0.17 -3.79
C ILE A 190 22.02 -0.70 -2.61
N ALA A 191 20.70 -0.83 -2.78
CA ALA A 191 19.81 -1.31 -1.73
C ALA A 191 20.20 -2.71 -1.23
N LEU A 192 20.37 -3.65 -2.15
CA LEU A 192 20.68 -5.05 -1.81
C LEU A 192 22.11 -5.22 -1.25
N ALA A 193 23.06 -4.37 -1.63
CA ALA A 193 24.42 -4.40 -1.10
C ALA A 193 24.44 -4.17 0.43
N GLY A 194 23.53 -3.37 0.97
CA GLY A 194 23.38 -3.17 2.42
C GLY A 194 23.02 -4.45 3.18
N TYR A 195 22.40 -5.41 2.51
CA TYR A 195 22.06 -6.74 3.04
C TYR A 195 23.05 -7.82 2.62
N ARG A 196 24.19 -7.43 2.02
CA ARG A 196 25.18 -8.35 1.42
C ARG A 196 24.55 -9.30 0.41
N LEU A 197 23.54 -8.81 -0.31
CA LEU A 197 22.73 -9.57 -1.23
C LEU A 197 22.97 -9.09 -2.66
N ALA A 198 23.09 -10.01 -3.59
CA ALA A 198 23.06 -9.72 -5.02
C ALA A 198 21.77 -10.30 -5.60
N LEU A 199 21.07 -9.52 -6.42
CA LEU A 199 19.76 -9.91 -6.95
C LEU A 199 19.81 -11.26 -7.67
N LYS A 200 20.83 -11.49 -8.50
CA LYS A 200 21.02 -12.76 -9.23
C LYS A 200 21.14 -13.97 -8.31
N ASP A 201 21.75 -13.80 -7.15
CA ASP A 201 22.00 -14.89 -6.20
C ASP A 201 20.71 -15.18 -5.42
N LEU A 202 19.98 -14.13 -5.02
CA LEU A 202 18.63 -14.24 -4.45
C LEU A 202 17.66 -14.96 -5.38
N LEU A 203 17.60 -14.58 -6.67
CA LEU A 203 16.66 -15.18 -7.61
C LEU A 203 17.01 -16.64 -7.97
N ARG A 204 18.29 -17.01 -7.90
CA ARG A 204 18.75 -18.38 -8.17
C ARG A 204 18.48 -19.32 -7.00
N ASP A 205 18.67 -18.85 -5.77
CA ASP A 205 18.56 -19.66 -4.57
C ASP A 205 17.94 -18.82 -3.43
N PRO A 206 16.63 -18.56 -3.48
CA PRO A 206 15.96 -17.70 -2.52
C PRO A 206 15.96 -18.28 -1.10
N GLU A 207 15.91 -19.61 -0.97
CA GLU A 207 15.94 -20.31 0.31
C GLU A 207 17.28 -20.10 1.03
N ALA A 208 18.41 -20.16 0.31
CA ALA A 208 19.72 -19.87 0.89
C ALA A 208 19.89 -18.40 1.32
N HIS A 209 19.01 -17.49 0.87
CA HIS A 209 19.05 -16.06 1.18
C HIS A 209 17.83 -15.60 1.98
N GLU A 210 17.09 -16.52 2.60
CA GLU A 210 15.87 -16.21 3.34
C GLU A 210 16.12 -15.19 4.46
N GLU A 211 17.22 -15.31 5.21
CA GLU A 211 17.57 -14.38 6.29
C GLU A 211 17.75 -12.94 5.78
N GLN A 212 18.49 -12.75 4.68
CA GLN A 212 18.70 -11.46 4.06
C GLN A 212 17.39 -10.88 3.49
N PHE A 213 16.55 -11.74 2.90
CA PHE A 213 15.23 -11.33 2.43
C PHE A 213 14.31 -10.90 3.59
N GLN A 214 14.33 -11.61 4.72
CA GLN A 214 13.57 -11.23 5.91
C GLN A 214 14.08 -9.92 6.53
N ALA A 215 15.40 -9.68 6.50
CA ALA A 215 15.98 -8.41 6.95
C ALA A 215 15.55 -7.24 6.05
N LEU A 216 15.60 -7.41 4.73
CA LEU A 216 15.06 -6.45 3.76
C LEU A 216 13.57 -6.19 4.01
N LEU A 217 12.78 -7.26 4.15
CA LEU A 217 11.34 -7.18 4.40
C LEU A 217 11.02 -6.38 5.66
N ALA A 218 11.76 -6.58 6.75
CA ALA A 218 11.54 -5.85 8.00
C ALA A 218 11.83 -4.35 7.84
N ALA A 219 12.93 -3.97 7.18
CA ALA A 219 13.25 -2.57 6.94
C ALA A 219 12.24 -1.88 6.02
N GLU A 220 11.81 -2.55 4.95
CA GLU A 220 10.82 -2.01 4.03
C GLU A 220 9.42 -1.91 4.66
N LEU A 221 9.10 -2.78 5.62
CA LEU A 221 7.87 -2.67 6.39
C LEU A 221 7.86 -1.39 7.23
N GLU A 222 8.97 -1.08 7.90
CA GLU A 222 9.12 0.17 8.66
C GLU A 222 9.08 1.40 7.74
N ALA A 223 9.75 1.34 6.59
CA ALA A 223 9.70 2.41 5.59
C ALA A 223 8.26 2.62 5.07
N ALA A 224 7.50 1.56 4.85
CA ALA A 224 6.09 1.63 4.46
C ALA A 224 5.22 2.24 5.57
N ILE A 225 5.39 1.81 6.83
CA ILE A 225 4.70 2.40 7.99
C ILE A 225 4.91 3.92 8.04
N HIS A 226 6.14 4.39 7.82
CA HIS A 226 6.42 5.83 7.85
C HIS A 226 5.81 6.61 6.69
N HIS A 227 5.59 5.99 5.53
CA HIS A 227 4.77 6.60 4.47
C HIS A 227 3.32 6.75 4.92
N GLU A 228 2.71 5.71 5.50
CA GLU A 228 1.33 5.78 5.97
C GLU A 228 1.17 6.81 7.11
N ILE A 229 2.15 6.93 8.00
CA ILE A 229 2.18 7.99 9.02
C ILE A 229 2.26 9.37 8.36
N GLY A 230 3.12 9.53 7.36
CA GLY A 230 3.25 10.74 6.57
C GLY A 230 1.93 11.12 5.90
N GLU A 231 1.23 10.15 5.30
CA GLU A 231 -0.07 10.35 4.68
C GLU A 231 -1.14 10.77 5.70
N ALA A 232 -1.24 10.05 6.82
CA ALA A 232 -2.24 10.31 7.86
C ALA A 232 -2.12 11.71 8.46
N LEU A 233 -0.89 12.21 8.59
CA LEU A 233 -0.59 13.48 9.25
C LEU A 233 -0.46 14.66 8.27
N GLU A 234 -0.48 14.45 6.96
CA GLU A 234 -0.36 15.53 5.98
C GLU A 234 -1.68 16.33 5.83
N PRO A 235 -1.71 17.63 6.18
CA PRO A 235 -2.95 18.40 6.10
C PRO A 235 -3.22 18.98 4.71
N SER A 236 -2.21 19.15 3.85
CA SER A 236 -2.28 20.08 2.71
C SER A 236 -3.35 19.73 1.66
N LEU A 237 -3.74 18.47 1.54
CA LEU A 237 -4.74 18.00 0.59
C LEU A 237 -6.07 17.59 1.22
N ARG A 238 -6.26 17.83 2.52
CA ARG A 238 -7.45 17.37 3.27
C ARG A 238 -8.78 17.83 2.65
N GLN A 239 -8.79 19.02 2.03
CA GLN A 239 -9.97 19.55 1.35
C GLN A 239 -9.96 19.23 -0.15
N ALA A 240 -8.84 19.46 -0.83
CA ALA A 240 -8.77 19.34 -2.29
C ALA A 240 -8.88 17.91 -2.79
N LEU A 241 -8.29 16.92 -2.10
CA LEU A 241 -8.27 15.55 -2.60
C LEU A 241 -9.70 14.95 -2.68
N PRO A 242 -10.53 14.95 -1.62
CA PRO A 242 -11.91 14.46 -1.72
C PRO A 242 -12.70 15.13 -2.85
N ALA A 243 -12.57 16.44 -3.01
CA ALA A 243 -13.24 17.18 -4.08
C ALA A 243 -12.80 16.72 -5.48
N VAL A 244 -11.50 16.49 -5.69
CA VAL A 244 -10.98 15.94 -6.95
C VAL A 244 -11.49 14.52 -7.20
N LEU A 245 -11.49 13.66 -6.17
CA LEU A 245 -11.95 12.27 -6.31
C LEU A 245 -13.44 12.21 -6.65
N GLU A 246 -14.26 13.09 -6.07
CA GLU A 246 -15.70 13.17 -6.33
C GLU A 246 -16.02 13.78 -7.70
N THR A 247 -15.31 14.85 -8.07
CA THR A 247 -15.66 15.67 -9.25
C THR A 247 -15.02 15.14 -10.54
N TYR A 248 -13.81 14.58 -10.45
CA TYR A 248 -12.99 14.19 -11.60
C TYR A 248 -12.49 12.74 -11.53
N PRO A 249 -13.36 11.75 -11.23
CA PRO A 249 -12.94 10.37 -11.12
C PRO A 249 -12.39 9.85 -12.45
N GLN A 250 -11.37 9.00 -12.38
CA GLN A 250 -10.68 8.32 -13.47
C GLN A 250 -10.02 9.27 -14.48
N THR A 251 -9.75 10.51 -14.09
CA THR A 251 -9.03 11.49 -14.91
C THR A 251 -7.54 11.50 -14.61
N ARG A 252 -6.76 12.14 -15.50
CA ARG A 252 -5.34 12.41 -15.27
C ARG A 252 -5.12 13.34 -14.06
N VAL A 253 -6.07 14.22 -13.81
CA VAL A 253 -6.07 15.10 -12.63
C VAL A 253 -6.23 14.29 -11.34
N GLU A 254 -7.12 13.29 -11.31
CA GLU A 254 -7.21 12.39 -10.16
C GLU A 254 -5.91 11.64 -9.93
N LEU A 255 -5.33 11.07 -10.99
CA LEU A 255 -4.06 10.34 -10.92
C LEU A 255 -2.93 11.24 -10.40
N TRP A 256 -2.86 12.47 -10.89
CA TRP A 256 -1.89 13.46 -10.44
C TRP A 256 -2.11 13.87 -8.98
N ALA A 257 -3.36 14.12 -8.56
CA ALA A 257 -3.68 14.47 -7.17
C ALA A 257 -3.32 13.35 -6.19
N ARG A 258 -3.54 12.09 -6.56
CA ARG A 258 -3.05 10.93 -5.79
C ARG A 258 -1.52 10.89 -5.74
N GLY A 259 -0.85 11.15 -6.87
CA GLY A 259 0.61 11.26 -6.91
C GLY A 259 1.15 12.38 -6.00
N LEU A 260 0.47 13.53 -5.95
CA LEU A 260 0.81 14.64 -5.07
C LEU A 260 0.61 14.27 -3.59
N LYS A 261 -0.47 13.57 -3.25
CA LYS A 261 -0.72 13.02 -1.91
C LYS A 261 0.41 12.08 -1.48
N ASP A 262 0.70 11.08 -2.30
CA ASP A 262 1.76 10.10 -2.02
C ASP A 262 3.13 10.82 -1.90
N ALA A 263 3.43 11.80 -2.78
CA ALA A 263 4.68 12.56 -2.72
C ALA A 263 4.82 13.38 -1.43
N LEU A 264 3.75 14.06 -0.99
CA LEU A 264 3.75 14.78 0.29
C LEU A 264 4.00 13.83 1.48
N ALA A 265 3.37 12.65 1.46
CA ALA A 265 3.57 11.61 2.47
C ALA A 265 5.02 11.10 2.55
N GLU A 266 5.75 11.10 1.43
CA GLU A 266 7.19 10.76 1.44
C GLU A 266 8.03 11.85 2.12
N VAL A 267 7.80 13.13 1.77
CA VAL A 267 8.73 14.23 2.11
C VAL A 267 8.36 15.03 3.36
N ASN A 268 7.17 14.88 3.92
CA ASN A 268 6.81 15.64 5.12
C ASN A 268 7.59 15.20 6.37
N GLU A 269 7.41 15.94 7.46
CA GLU A 269 8.16 15.80 8.71
C GLU A 269 7.92 14.46 9.43
N PHE A 270 6.87 13.75 9.06
CA PHE A 270 6.52 12.45 9.64
C PHE A 270 6.75 11.28 8.67
N GLY A 271 7.00 11.61 7.41
CA GLY A 271 7.05 10.73 6.27
C GLY A 271 8.28 9.85 6.21
N ARG A 272 8.29 8.98 5.18
CA ARG A 272 9.35 8.00 4.94
C ARG A 272 10.72 8.66 4.83
N LEU A 273 10.89 9.73 4.05
CA LEU A 273 12.22 10.33 3.88
C LEU A 273 12.76 10.95 5.17
N SER A 274 11.92 11.55 6.00
CA SER A 274 12.36 12.06 7.30
C SER A 274 12.96 10.95 8.17
N TYR A 275 12.29 9.78 8.21
CA TYR A 275 12.77 8.60 8.92
C TYR A 275 14.07 8.03 8.33
N LEU A 276 14.16 7.90 7.01
CA LEU A 276 15.36 7.37 6.35
C LEU A 276 16.58 8.28 6.55
N ILE A 277 16.38 9.60 6.60
CA ILE A 277 17.43 10.58 6.88
C ILE A 277 17.89 10.47 8.34
N GLU A 278 16.96 10.37 9.29
CA GLU A 278 17.26 10.26 10.72
C GLU A 278 18.03 8.97 11.04
N THR A 279 17.60 7.85 10.47
CA THR A 279 18.23 6.53 10.66
C THR A 279 19.43 6.29 9.76
N ARG A 280 19.67 7.18 8.78
CA ARG A 280 20.71 7.05 7.75
C ARG A 280 20.64 5.73 6.99
N ASP A 281 19.41 5.27 6.70
CA ASP A 281 19.16 4.02 6.00
C ASP A 281 19.29 4.21 4.47
N LEU A 282 20.52 4.00 3.98
CA LEU A 282 20.82 4.07 2.56
C LEU A 282 20.11 2.96 1.76
N SER A 283 19.88 1.79 2.37
CA SER A 283 19.33 0.64 1.66
C SER A 283 17.88 0.89 1.26
N SER A 284 17.05 1.29 2.22
CA SER A 284 15.64 1.59 2.00
C SER A 284 15.46 2.89 1.19
N LEU A 285 16.37 3.86 1.34
CA LEU A 285 16.41 5.04 0.47
C LEU A 285 16.66 4.65 -0.98
N ALA A 286 17.66 3.81 -1.24
CA ALA A 286 17.93 3.37 -2.59
C ALA A 286 16.77 2.55 -3.16
N LEU A 287 16.11 1.70 -2.34
CA LEU A 287 14.96 0.92 -2.80
C LEU A 287 13.76 1.80 -3.17
N MET A 288 13.48 2.83 -2.37
CA MET A 288 12.48 3.86 -2.69
C MET A 288 12.76 4.50 -4.06
N LEU A 289 14.03 4.81 -4.38
CA LEU A 289 14.41 5.42 -5.66
C LEU A 289 14.35 4.40 -6.81
N ALA A 290 14.65 3.13 -6.56
CA ALA A 290 14.54 2.07 -7.55
C ALA A 290 13.09 1.82 -7.98
N TRP A 291 12.13 1.89 -7.05
CA TRP A 291 10.73 1.55 -7.29
C TRP A 291 9.78 2.74 -7.26
N ARG A 292 10.32 3.96 -7.32
CA ARG A 292 9.56 5.22 -7.29
C ARG A 292 8.41 5.21 -8.32
N PRO A 293 7.18 5.58 -7.93
CA PRO A 293 6.07 5.75 -8.86
C PRO A 293 6.38 6.71 -10.00
N GLY A 294 5.72 6.53 -11.15
CA GLY A 294 6.04 7.27 -12.38
C GLY A 294 5.97 8.80 -12.27
N LEU A 295 5.15 9.35 -11.37
CA LEU A 295 5.05 10.80 -11.15
C LEU A 295 6.14 11.36 -10.23
N TYR A 296 6.84 10.53 -9.46
CA TYR A 296 7.82 11.02 -8.47
C TYR A 296 8.97 11.82 -9.10
N PRO A 297 9.58 11.42 -10.23
CA PRO A 297 10.63 12.23 -10.86
C PRO A 297 10.15 13.63 -11.27
N LEU A 298 8.86 13.79 -11.59
CA LEU A 298 8.25 15.06 -11.96
C LEU A 298 7.88 15.88 -10.73
N LEU A 299 7.35 15.24 -9.68
CA LEU A 299 6.90 15.89 -8.45
C LEU A 299 8.04 16.18 -7.48
N MET A 300 9.14 15.43 -7.53
CA MET A 300 10.27 15.50 -6.60
C MET A 300 11.64 15.37 -7.33
N PRO A 301 11.91 16.21 -8.34
CA PRO A 301 13.15 16.13 -9.14
C PRO A 301 14.43 16.30 -8.31
N GLU A 302 14.36 16.90 -7.13
CA GLU A 302 15.52 17.11 -6.24
C GLU A 302 16.07 15.82 -5.62
N LEU A 303 15.26 14.76 -5.55
CA LEU A 303 15.62 13.58 -4.77
C LEU A 303 16.69 12.72 -5.44
N ASP A 304 16.65 12.50 -6.76
CA ASP A 304 17.63 11.64 -7.43
C ASP A 304 19.07 12.18 -7.29
N PRO A 305 19.36 13.46 -7.60
CA PRO A 305 20.69 14.03 -7.36
C PRO A 305 21.13 13.97 -5.90
N ALA A 306 20.22 14.25 -4.96
CA ALA A 306 20.54 14.22 -3.54
C ALA A 306 20.84 12.80 -3.04
N CYS A 307 20.05 11.81 -3.45
CA CYS A 307 20.28 10.40 -3.12
C CYS A 307 21.62 9.89 -3.68
N ARG A 308 22.00 10.33 -4.89
CA ARG A 308 23.33 10.00 -5.44
C ARG A 308 24.47 10.59 -4.62
N ARG A 309 24.31 11.78 -4.04
CA ARG A 309 25.31 12.34 -3.09
C ARG A 309 25.38 11.52 -1.80
N VAL A 310 24.25 11.07 -1.27
CA VAL A 310 24.22 10.18 -0.10
C VAL A 310 24.95 8.86 -0.42
N ALA A 311 24.61 8.21 -1.53
CA ALA A 311 25.23 6.94 -1.92
C ALA A 311 26.74 7.07 -2.15
N ALA A 312 27.21 8.20 -2.70
CA ALA A 312 28.63 8.40 -3.01
C ALA A 312 29.45 8.94 -1.83
N ARG A 313 28.86 9.74 -0.94
CA ARG A 313 29.60 10.55 0.05
C ARG A 313 29.00 10.55 1.47
N GLY A 314 27.86 9.91 1.67
CA GLY A 314 27.13 9.96 2.95
C GLY A 314 26.54 11.34 3.27
N ASP A 315 26.25 12.16 2.25
CA ASP A 315 25.80 13.55 2.39
C ASP A 315 24.30 13.66 2.74
N TRP A 316 23.93 13.17 3.93
CA TRP A 316 22.57 13.23 4.48
C TRP A 316 22.02 14.66 4.65
N PRO A 317 22.80 15.67 5.09
CA PRO A 317 22.31 17.04 5.17
C PRO A 317 21.79 17.57 3.84
N ALA A 318 22.44 17.19 2.73
CA ALA A 318 22.03 17.63 1.42
C ALA A 318 20.80 16.88 0.87
N LEU A 319 20.47 15.69 1.40
CA LEU A 319 19.18 15.04 1.19
C LEU A 319 18.07 15.70 2.00
N GLU A 320 18.36 16.12 3.23
CA GLU A 320 17.42 16.87 4.07
C GLU A 320 17.04 18.21 3.43
N GLU A 321 18.02 18.94 2.90
CA GLU A 321 17.76 20.17 2.14
C GLU A 321 16.84 19.93 0.94
N ALA A 322 17.10 18.87 0.16
CA ALA A 322 16.27 18.48 -0.98
C ALA A 322 14.84 18.08 -0.56
N ARG A 323 14.70 17.37 0.56
CA ARG A 323 13.40 16.99 1.14
C ARG A 323 12.59 18.23 1.51
N VAL A 324 13.19 19.18 2.24
CA VAL A 324 12.53 20.43 2.66
C VAL A 324 12.16 21.31 1.45
N GLN A 325 13.03 21.38 0.44
CA GLN A 325 12.74 22.09 -0.80
C GLN A 325 11.54 21.48 -1.54
N ALA A 326 11.52 20.15 -1.70
CA ALA A 326 10.43 19.44 -2.33
C ALA A 326 9.11 19.63 -1.55
N LEU A 327 9.13 19.47 -0.22
CA LEU A 327 7.97 19.67 0.64
C LEU A 327 7.38 21.07 0.49
N THR A 328 8.23 22.09 0.52
CA THR A 328 7.80 23.50 0.39
C THR A 328 7.10 23.73 -0.94
N ARG A 329 7.63 23.19 -2.05
CA ARG A 329 7.00 23.29 -3.37
C ARG A 329 5.67 22.53 -3.41
N LEU A 330 5.64 21.27 -2.95
CA LEU A 330 4.44 20.43 -3.01
C LEU A 330 3.30 20.99 -2.15
N ARG A 331 3.58 21.55 -0.97
CA ARG A 331 2.57 22.23 -0.15
C ARG A 331 2.02 23.47 -0.83
N ARG A 332 2.87 24.24 -1.53
CA ARG A 332 2.40 25.37 -2.36
C ARG A 332 1.48 24.90 -3.48
N THR A 333 1.84 23.82 -4.16
CA THR A 333 1.01 23.20 -5.21
C THR A 333 -0.35 22.74 -4.65
N ALA A 334 -0.37 22.06 -3.51
CA ALA A 334 -1.60 21.63 -2.84
C ALA A 334 -2.47 22.80 -2.38
N GLY A 335 -1.85 23.86 -1.85
CA GLY A 335 -2.53 25.11 -1.49
C GLY A 335 -3.19 25.78 -2.69
N GLY A 336 -2.47 25.93 -3.81
CA GLY A 336 -3.02 26.49 -5.03
C GLY A 336 -4.15 25.66 -5.63
N LEU A 337 -4.08 24.33 -5.55
CA LEU A 337 -5.18 23.45 -5.95
C LEU A 337 -6.43 23.68 -5.06
N THR A 338 -6.23 23.82 -3.75
CA THR A 338 -7.31 24.09 -2.80
C THR A 338 -7.99 25.42 -3.08
N GLU A 339 -7.21 26.48 -3.31
CA GLU A 339 -7.72 27.81 -3.67
C GLU A 339 -8.50 27.80 -4.98
N LEU A 340 -7.98 27.12 -6.01
CA LEU A 340 -8.63 27.01 -7.30
C LEU A 340 -9.97 26.28 -7.19
N LEU A 341 -10.05 25.20 -6.42
CA LEU A 341 -11.30 24.46 -6.19
C LEU A 341 -12.30 25.25 -5.34
N ALA A 342 -11.84 25.99 -4.32
CA ALA A 342 -12.70 26.80 -3.47
C ALA A 342 -13.31 28.02 -4.19
N ALA A 343 -12.61 28.57 -5.18
CA ALA A 343 -13.06 29.74 -5.95
C ALA A 343 -14.14 29.42 -7.00
N LYS A 344 -14.47 28.15 -7.23
CA LYS A 344 -15.43 27.72 -8.26
C LYS A 344 -16.66 27.09 -7.59
N GLU A 345 -17.84 27.36 -8.15
CA GLU A 345 -19.09 26.77 -7.69
C GLU A 345 -19.04 25.23 -7.75
N SER A 346 -19.80 24.60 -6.84
CA SER A 346 -19.82 23.17 -6.49
C SER A 346 -20.22 22.19 -7.60
N ALA A 347 -20.29 22.61 -8.87
CA ALA A 347 -20.62 21.73 -10.00
C ALA A 347 -19.37 21.38 -10.83
N PRO A 348 -19.24 20.13 -11.32
CA PRO A 348 -18.17 19.74 -12.23
C PRO A 348 -18.15 20.65 -13.47
N SER A 349 -17.07 21.42 -13.63
CA SER A 349 -16.90 22.29 -14.79
C SER A 349 -15.73 21.80 -15.65
N PRO A 350 -15.95 21.53 -16.96
CA PRO A 350 -14.88 21.25 -17.92
C PRO A 350 -13.82 22.36 -17.97
N THR A 351 -14.21 23.60 -17.66
CA THR A 351 -13.30 24.75 -17.58
C THR A 351 -12.33 24.60 -16.42
N THR A 352 -12.82 24.23 -15.23
CA THR A 352 -11.99 24.01 -14.04
C THR A 352 -11.03 22.85 -14.24
N LEU A 353 -11.49 21.74 -14.85
CA LEU A 353 -10.63 20.59 -15.17
C LEU A 353 -9.46 21.03 -16.08
N LYS A 354 -9.77 21.74 -17.17
CA LYS A 354 -8.76 22.23 -18.11
C LYS A 354 -7.79 23.23 -17.47
N GLU A 355 -8.27 24.05 -16.54
CA GLU A 355 -7.44 25.00 -15.79
C GLU A 355 -6.44 24.26 -14.90
N ILE A 356 -6.88 23.21 -14.18
CA ILE A 356 -6.00 22.33 -13.39
C ILE A 356 -4.96 21.67 -14.30
N GLU A 357 -5.38 21.12 -15.44
CA GLU A 357 -4.47 20.50 -16.40
C GLU A 357 -3.41 21.48 -16.91
N GLN A 358 -3.81 22.69 -17.30
CA GLN A 358 -2.89 23.72 -17.79
C GLN A 358 -1.94 24.23 -16.73
N GLN A 359 -2.41 24.40 -15.49
CA GLN A 359 -1.62 24.99 -14.41
C GLN A 359 -0.67 23.97 -13.76
N TYR A 360 -1.07 22.70 -13.65
CA TYR A 360 -0.35 21.73 -12.83
C TYR A 360 0.17 20.50 -13.59
N LEU A 361 -0.48 20.08 -14.67
CA LEU A 361 -0.06 18.89 -15.44
C LEU A 361 0.82 19.27 -16.63
N ALA A 362 0.43 20.29 -17.40
CA ALA A 362 1.18 20.74 -18.57
C ALA A 362 2.64 21.15 -18.26
N PRO A 363 2.96 21.81 -17.13
CA PRO A 363 4.36 22.10 -16.77
C PRO A 363 5.19 20.85 -16.48
N LEU A 364 4.54 19.72 -16.19
CA LEU A 364 5.18 18.43 -15.97
C LEU A 364 5.29 17.60 -17.27
N GLY A 365 4.84 18.14 -18.41
CA GLY A 365 4.79 17.41 -19.68
C GLY A 365 3.73 16.30 -19.71
N LEU A 366 2.72 16.40 -18.83
CA LEU A 366 1.56 15.51 -18.78
C LEU A 366 0.45 16.12 -19.63
#